data_AF-A0A4S8MQY0-F1
#
_entry.id   AF-A0A4S8MQY0-F1
#
_cell.length_a   1.000
_cell.length_b   1.000
_cell.length_c   1.000
_cell.angle_alpha   90.00
_cell.angle_beta   90.00
_cell.angle_gamma   90.00
#
_symmetry.space_group_name_H-M   'P 1'
#
loop_
_entity.id
_entity.type
_entity.pdbx_description
1 polymer ?
#
loop_
_entity_poly.entity_id
_entity_poly.type
_entity_poly.pdbx_seq_one_letter_code
_entity_poly.pdbx_strand_id
1 'polypeptide(L)'
;MSKYAPHRRGNNNPRATTGTVCQKCLGTGHFTFECKNSRPYVSRPSRTQQLEKPNVLAKLKSSGQPSVEVPEEFKTKTGTANRILEAREKQRQESSTQGKGPEVGKKRTKR
;
A
#
# COMPACT_ATOMS: atom_id res chain seq x y z
N MET A 1 -22.92 -20.92 37.31
CA MET A 1 -22.74 -19.45 37.37
C MET A 1 -21.24 -19.15 37.37
N SER A 2 -20.70 -18.44 36.38
CA SER A 2 -19.25 -18.40 36.11
C SER A 2 -18.49 -17.42 37.02
N LYS A 3 -17.36 -17.89 37.55
CA LYS A 3 -16.44 -17.21 38.48
C LYS A 3 -15.62 -16.07 37.83
N TYR A 4 -15.79 -15.85 36.53
CA TYR A 4 -14.95 -14.97 35.71
C TYR A 4 -15.64 -13.67 35.24
N ALA A 5 -16.92 -13.48 35.53
CA ALA A 5 -17.63 -12.24 35.22
C ALA A 5 -17.96 -11.50 36.53
N PRO A 6 -17.08 -10.59 37.01
CA PRO A 6 -17.44 -9.76 38.16
C PRO A 6 -18.65 -8.90 37.76
N HIS A 7 -19.78 -9.12 38.43
CA HIS A 7 -20.89 -8.18 38.43
C HIS A 7 -20.41 -6.90 39.11
N ARG A 8 -19.71 -6.02 38.37
CA ARG A 8 -19.52 -4.65 38.81
C ARG A 8 -20.92 -4.09 39.01
N ARG A 9 -21.27 -3.72 40.24
CA ARG A 9 -22.48 -2.93 40.50
C ARG A 9 -22.35 -1.70 39.59
N GLY A 10 -23.14 -1.68 38.53
CA GLY A 10 -23.12 -0.62 37.55
C GLY A 10 -23.39 0.68 38.29
N ASN A 11 -22.51 1.66 38.11
CA ASN A 11 -22.85 3.01 38.49
C ASN A 11 -23.95 3.44 37.52
N ASN A 12 -25.21 3.35 37.93
CA ASN A 12 -26.39 3.52 37.07
C ASN A 12 -26.49 4.92 36.44
N ASN A 13 -25.60 5.84 36.85
CA ASN A 13 -25.43 7.14 36.23
C ASN A 13 -23.94 7.52 36.20
N PRO A 14 -23.17 7.08 35.18
CA PRO A 14 -21.79 7.50 35.06
C PRO A 14 -21.76 9.00 34.79
N ARG A 15 -21.08 9.77 35.66
CA ARG A 15 -20.81 11.19 35.40
C ARG A 15 -19.60 11.30 34.48
N ALA A 16 -19.70 12.11 33.43
CA ALA A 16 -18.58 12.33 32.52
C ALA A 16 -17.43 12.96 33.30
N THR A 17 -16.25 12.35 33.18
CA THR A 17 -14.99 12.92 33.70
C THR A 17 -14.39 13.84 32.64
N THR A 18 -13.45 14.69 33.04
CA THR A 18 -12.67 15.54 32.12
C THR A 18 -11.94 14.74 31.03
N GLY A 19 -11.66 13.45 31.26
CA GLY A 19 -11.05 12.55 30.26
C GLY A 19 -12.05 11.82 29.36
N THR A 20 -13.36 11.99 29.56
CA THR A 20 -14.38 11.34 28.74
C THR A 20 -14.44 12.03 27.37
N VAL A 21 -14.05 11.32 26.29
CA VAL A 21 -14.06 11.83 24.91
C VAL A 21 -15.37 11.48 24.22
N CYS A 22 -16.03 12.49 23.67
CA CYS A 22 -17.26 12.33 22.90
C CYS A 22 -16.96 11.90 21.46
N GLN A 23 -17.50 10.77 21.01
CA GLN A 23 -17.33 10.28 19.62
C GLN A 23 -18.05 11.13 18.56
N LYS A 24 -19.01 11.99 18.97
CA LYS A 24 -19.78 12.82 18.05
C LYS A 24 -19.03 14.10 17.67
N CYS A 25 -18.49 14.81 18.66
CA CYS A 25 -17.79 16.09 18.45
C CYS A 25 -16.29 16.04 18.69
N LEU A 26 -15.73 14.90 19.13
CA LEU A 26 -14.32 14.70 19.49
C LEU A 26 -13.81 15.56 20.66
N GLY A 27 -14.68 16.32 21.32
CA GLY A 27 -14.37 17.07 22.55
C GLY A 27 -14.41 16.22 23.81
N THR A 28 -13.88 16.75 24.90
CA THR A 28 -13.86 16.10 26.21
C THR A 28 -14.97 16.60 27.15
N GLY A 29 -15.22 15.88 28.25
CA GLY A 29 -16.05 16.34 29.36
C GLY A 29 -17.54 16.00 29.29
N HIS A 30 -17.99 15.23 28.30
CA HIS A 30 -19.38 14.78 28.17
C HIS A 30 -19.50 13.45 27.42
N PHE A 31 -20.59 12.74 27.64
CA PHE A 31 -20.92 11.55 26.86
C PHE A 31 -21.58 11.92 25.52
N THR A 32 -21.56 10.98 24.58
CA THR A 32 -22.14 11.16 23.24
C THR A 32 -23.63 11.51 23.25
N PHE A 33 -24.39 11.03 24.23
CA PHE A 33 -25.83 11.29 24.36
C PHE A 33 -26.15 12.72 24.87
N GLU A 34 -25.22 13.37 25.56
CA GLU A 34 -25.36 14.76 26.04
C GLU A 34 -24.82 15.79 25.02
N CYS A 35 -24.25 15.30 23.91
CA CYS A 35 -23.50 16.13 22.97
C CYS A 35 -24.42 17.03 22.11
N LYS A 36 -24.36 18.33 22.41
CA LYS A 36 -25.06 19.40 21.67
C LYS A 36 -24.28 19.95 20.48
N ASN A 37 -22.98 19.66 20.40
CA ASN A 37 -22.11 20.16 19.33
C ASN A 37 -22.38 19.42 18.01
N SER A 38 -22.20 20.13 16.90
CA SER A 38 -22.22 19.53 15.56
C SER A 38 -20.98 18.63 15.36
N ARG A 39 -21.08 17.68 14.42
CA ARG A 39 -19.97 16.78 14.10
C ARG A 39 -18.92 17.55 13.30
N PRO A 40 -17.71 17.78 13.81
CA PRO A 40 -16.67 18.43 13.03
C PRO A 40 -16.25 17.50 11.89
N TYR A 41 -16.15 18.07 10.68
CA TYR A 41 -15.54 17.35 9.57
C TYR A 41 -14.02 17.34 9.76
N VAL A 42 -13.47 16.16 10.03
CA VAL A 42 -12.02 15.98 10.12
C VAL A 42 -11.55 15.37 8.80
N SER A 43 -10.79 16.13 8.03
CA SER A 43 -10.18 15.61 6.80
C SER A 43 -9.20 14.49 7.16
N ARG A 44 -9.41 13.32 6.58
CA ARG A 44 -8.52 12.18 6.73
C ARG A 44 -7.55 12.21 5.55
N PRO A 45 -6.25 12.51 5.77
CA PRO A 45 -5.28 12.47 4.68
C PRO A 45 -5.22 11.05 4.12
N SER A 46 -5.09 10.94 2.79
CA SER A 46 -4.94 9.65 2.13
C SER A 46 -3.68 8.94 2.61
N ARG A 47 -3.62 7.61 2.43
CA ARG A 47 -2.43 6.83 2.79
C ARG A 47 -1.16 7.39 2.14
N THR A 48 -1.23 7.84 0.90
CA THR A 48 -0.09 8.46 0.19
C THR A 48 0.30 9.80 0.82
N GLN A 49 -0.66 10.68 1.08
CA GLN A 49 -0.43 11.96 1.76
C GLN A 49 0.17 11.80 3.18
N GLN A 50 -0.13 10.71 3.87
CA GLN A 50 0.49 10.42 5.17
C GLN A 50 1.95 10.02 5.04
N LEU A 51 2.28 9.23 4.00
CA LEU A 51 3.64 8.77 3.74
C LEU A 51 4.56 9.89 3.24
N GLU A 52 4.02 10.91 2.58
CA GLU A 52 4.75 12.09 2.09
C GLU A 52 5.27 13.02 3.20
N LYS A 53 4.86 12.82 4.45
CA LYS A 53 5.32 13.66 5.57
C LYS A 53 6.84 13.48 5.76
N PRO A 54 7.61 14.56 5.95
CA PRO A 54 9.08 14.52 5.98
C PRO A 54 9.61 13.60 7.08
N ASN A 55 8.97 13.58 8.25
CA ASN A 55 9.37 12.70 9.36
C ASN A 55 9.13 11.22 9.06
N VAL A 56 8.07 10.90 8.32
CA VAL A 56 7.72 9.52 7.93
C VAL A 56 8.63 9.08 6.79
N LEU A 57 8.87 9.95 5.80
CA LEU A 57 9.82 9.72 4.73
C LEU A 57 11.25 9.52 5.24
N ALA A 58 11.71 10.34 6.19
CA ALA A 58 13.04 10.20 6.77
C ALA A 58 13.20 8.83 7.45
N LYS A 59 12.19 8.42 8.23
CA LYS A 59 12.16 7.09 8.86
C LYS A 59 12.14 5.97 7.83
N LEU A 60 11.31 6.08 6.79
CA LEU A 60 11.22 5.10 5.70
C LEU A 60 12.52 4.99 4.90
N LYS A 61 13.21 6.11 4.66
CA LYS A 61 14.51 6.14 3.96
C LYS A 61 15.62 5.57 4.85
N SER A 62 15.63 5.91 6.15
CA SER A 62 16.60 5.38 7.10
C SER A 62 16.40 3.89 7.37
N SER A 63 15.14 3.42 7.40
CA SER A 63 14.78 2.00 7.51
C SER A 63 14.72 1.29 6.16
N GLY A 64 15.05 2.00 5.07
CA GLY A 64 14.78 1.60 3.70
C GLY A 64 16.03 1.66 2.85
N GLN A 65 17.13 1.06 3.32
CA GLN A 65 17.94 0.29 2.39
C GLN A 65 16.99 -0.82 1.87
N PRO A 66 16.50 -0.76 0.62
CA PRO A 66 15.81 -1.91 0.05
C PRO A 66 16.77 -3.09 0.17
N SER A 67 16.33 -4.20 0.77
CA SER A 67 17.17 -5.40 0.93
C SER A 67 17.63 -5.99 -0.41
N VAL A 68 17.03 -5.52 -1.51
CA VAL A 68 17.40 -5.84 -2.87
C VAL A 68 17.98 -4.59 -3.48
N GLU A 69 19.31 -4.56 -3.62
CA GLU A 69 19.98 -3.63 -4.53
C GLU A 69 19.35 -3.79 -5.90
N VAL A 70 18.67 -2.75 -6.37
CA VAL A 70 18.06 -2.75 -7.71
C VAL A 70 19.19 -2.99 -8.71
N PRO A 71 19.20 -4.14 -9.43
CA PRO A 71 20.27 -4.45 -10.38
C PRO A 71 20.40 -3.31 -11.39
N GLU A 72 21.62 -3.03 -11.83
CA GLU A 72 21.89 -1.89 -12.74
C GLU A 72 21.07 -1.94 -14.04
N GLU A 73 20.65 -3.16 -14.43
CA GLU A 73 19.65 -3.47 -15.46
C GLU A 73 18.34 -2.67 -15.37
N PHE A 74 17.91 -2.29 -14.16
CA PHE A 74 16.64 -1.58 -13.90
C PHE A 74 16.81 -0.07 -13.70
N LYS A 75 18.05 0.43 -13.62
CA LYS A 75 18.34 1.87 -13.52
C LYS A 75 18.35 2.55 -14.89
N THR A 76 18.58 1.79 -15.96
CA THR A 76 18.49 2.28 -17.33
C THR A 76 17.03 2.39 -17.76
N LYS A 77 16.63 3.55 -18.31
CA LYS A 77 15.26 3.83 -18.80
C LYS A 77 14.84 2.89 -19.94
N THR A 78 15.79 2.26 -20.61
CA THR A 78 15.55 1.20 -21.59
C THR A 78 15.32 -0.11 -20.85
N GLY A 79 14.05 -0.51 -20.75
CA GLY A 79 13.67 -1.76 -20.10
C GLY A 79 14.24 -2.99 -20.81
N THR A 80 14.21 -4.12 -20.12
CA THR A 80 14.60 -5.44 -20.64
C THR A 80 13.89 -5.81 -21.96
N ALA A 81 12.68 -5.28 -22.19
CA ALA A 81 11.91 -5.49 -23.41
C ALA A 81 12.65 -5.05 -24.68
N ASN A 82 13.32 -3.89 -24.67
CA ASN A 82 14.03 -3.39 -25.86
C ASN A 82 15.22 -4.28 -26.21
N ARG A 83 15.95 -4.78 -25.20
CA ARG A 83 17.06 -5.72 -25.38
C ARG A 83 16.59 -7.04 -26.00
N ILE A 84 15.42 -7.53 -25.59
CA ILE A 84 14.82 -8.77 -26.13
C ILE A 84 14.39 -8.57 -27.59
N LEU A 85 13.81 -7.41 -27.93
CA LEU A 85 13.39 -7.10 -29.30
C LEU A 85 14.59 -6.97 -30.23
N GLU A 86 15.62 -6.22 -29.83
CA GLU A 86 16.86 -6.06 -30.60
C GLU A 86 17.58 -7.40 -30.83
N ALA A 87 17.65 -8.26 -29.80
CA ALA A 87 18.25 -9.59 -29.93
C ALA A 87 17.50 -10.48 -30.93
N ARG A 88 16.16 -10.43 -30.94
CA ARG A 88 15.32 -11.19 -31.89
C ARG A 88 15.43 -10.67 -33.31
N GLU A 89 15.55 -9.36 -33.50
CA GLU A 89 15.75 -8.76 -34.82
C GLU A 89 17.12 -9.13 -35.39
N LYS A 90 18.18 -9.12 -34.57
CA LYS A 90 19.51 -9.61 -34.97
C LYS A 90 19.48 -11.08 -35.38
N GLN A 91 18.84 -11.95 -34.60
CA GLN A 91 18.66 -13.36 -34.96
C GLN A 91 17.92 -13.54 -36.29
N ARG A 92 16.91 -12.70 -36.57
CA ARG A 92 16.17 -12.72 -37.85
C ARG A 92 17.05 -12.27 -39.02
N GLN A 93 17.92 -11.29 -38.81
CA GLN A 93 18.88 -10.83 -39.83
C GLN A 93 19.92 -11.92 -40.10
N GLU A 94 20.50 -12.53 -39.07
CA GLU A 94 21.46 -13.63 -39.20
C GLU A 94 20.85 -14.84 -39.91
N SER A 95 19.63 -15.25 -39.54
CA SER A 95 18.93 -16.35 -40.22
C SER A 95 18.56 -16.04 -41.67
N SER A 96 18.39 -14.76 -42.03
CA SER A 96 18.17 -14.35 -43.43
C SER A 96 19.43 -14.39 -44.29
N THR A 97 20.61 -14.26 -43.67
CA THR A 97 21.91 -14.33 -44.35
C THR A 97 22.44 -15.76 -44.47
N GLN A 98 22.06 -16.66 -43.56
CA GLN A 98 22.45 -18.08 -43.56
C GLN A 98 21.27 -18.99 -43.97
N GLY A 99 21.03 -19.11 -45.28
CA GLY A 99 20.37 -20.29 -45.84
C GLY A 99 18.89 -20.17 -46.19
N LYS A 100 18.61 -20.18 -47.50
CA LYS A 100 17.36 -20.69 -48.06
C LYS A 100 17.23 -22.17 -47.71
N GLY A 101 16.31 -22.51 -46.80
CA GLY A 101 15.86 -23.88 -46.50
C GLY A 101 14.43 -23.84 -45.94
N PRO A 102 13.56 -24.83 -46.19
CA PRO A 102 12.12 -24.70 -45.99
C PRO A 102 11.77 -24.66 -44.49
N GLU A 103 11.11 -23.58 -44.07
CA GLU A 103 10.56 -23.37 -42.72
C GLU A 103 9.42 -24.37 -42.42
N VAL A 104 9.64 -25.31 -41.49
CA VAL A 104 8.57 -26.12 -40.92
C VAL A 104 7.90 -25.33 -39.80
N GLY A 105 6.73 -24.78 -40.09
CA GLY A 105 5.92 -24.00 -39.14
C GLY A 105 5.51 -24.82 -37.92
N LYS A 106 6.03 -24.47 -36.74
CA LYS A 106 5.55 -25.01 -35.46
C LYS A 106 4.17 -24.44 -35.16
N LYS A 107 3.12 -25.23 -35.41
CA LYS A 107 1.74 -24.90 -35.04
C LYS A 107 1.65 -24.70 -33.52
N ARG A 108 1.21 -23.52 -33.09
CA ARG A 108 0.87 -23.25 -31.69
C ARG A 108 -0.32 -24.13 -31.31
N THR A 109 -0.09 -25.14 -30.48
CA THR A 109 -1.17 -25.90 -29.85
C THR A 109 -1.84 -25.02 -28.80
N LYS A 110 -3.12 -24.75 -29.02
CA LYS A 110 -3.98 -24.03 -28.08
C LYS A 110 -4.38 -25.03 -26.99
N ARG A 111 -3.95 -24.79 -25.75
CA ARG A 111 -4.52 -25.45 -24.57
C ARG A 111 -5.81 -24.76 -24.19
#